data_AF-A0A922Z430-F1
#
_entry.id   AF-A0A922Z430-F1
#
_cell.length_a   1.000
_cell.length_b   1.000
_cell.length_c   1.000
_cell.angle_alpha   90.00
_cell.angle_beta   90.00
_cell.angle_gamma   90.00
#
_symmetry.space_group_name_H-M   'P 1'
#
loop_
_entity.id
_entity.type
_entity.pdbx_description
1 polymer ?
#
loop_
_entity_poly.entity_id
_entity_poly.type
_entity_poly.pdbx_seq_one_letter_code
_entity_poly.pdbx_strand_id
1 'polypeptide(L)'
;MEPKLVVVPESLPTKVYNTESVGISKATHDAHLGLWKGYANKTNEIRKALHEIDTDPAKANQIYSAMRALKVNYAFAYGGYINHNVYFDTIGGNGGPANGDVATLIKEAYGSFEHWEADWKSTGMAGRGWVFLGYDHDEQRVHTYIGDAQDTFPTWNHTLLLAMDVYEHAYFLDFQTARLKYIDAYMQVIDWDAVNARLSR
;
A
#
# COMPACT_ATOMS: atom_id res chain seq x y z
N MET A 1 -1.14 8.60 28.86
CA MET A 1 -0.42 9.22 27.73
C MET A 1 -1.39 9.35 26.59
N GLU A 2 -1.53 10.53 26.00
CA GLU A 2 -2.41 10.79 24.86
C GLU A 2 -2.11 9.84 23.68
N PRO A 3 -3.12 9.46 22.89
CA PRO A 3 -2.90 8.60 21.73
C PRO A 3 -2.09 9.35 20.66
N LYS A 4 -1.02 8.73 20.16
CA LYS A 4 -0.25 9.24 19.01
C LYS A 4 -1.13 9.22 17.77
N LEU A 5 -1.44 10.37 17.18
CA LEU A 5 -2.25 10.49 15.97
C LEU A 5 -1.37 10.40 14.70
N VAL A 6 -1.92 9.89 13.61
CA VAL A 6 -1.31 9.97 12.27
C VAL A 6 -1.59 11.33 11.64
N VAL A 7 -0.70 11.77 10.75
CA VAL A 7 -0.89 12.97 9.94
C VAL A 7 -1.93 12.68 8.86
N VAL A 8 -2.92 13.56 8.74
CA VAL A 8 -3.90 13.51 7.65
C VAL A 8 -3.27 14.16 6.41
N PRO A 9 -3.16 13.45 5.28
CA PRO A 9 -2.53 14.00 4.08
C PRO A 9 -3.39 15.13 3.51
N GLU A 10 -2.82 16.30 3.27
CA GLU A 10 -3.58 17.43 2.69
C GLU A 10 -3.51 17.42 1.16
N SER A 11 -2.36 17.02 0.61
CA SER A 11 -2.03 16.91 -0.80
C SER A 11 -1.23 15.64 -1.11
N LEU A 12 -1.13 15.30 -2.40
CA LEU A 12 -0.23 14.27 -2.90
C LEU A 12 1.15 14.87 -3.22
N PRO A 13 2.25 14.10 -3.15
CA PRO A 13 3.52 14.52 -3.70
C PRO A 13 3.37 14.95 -5.17
N THR A 14 3.93 16.10 -5.55
CA THR A 14 3.75 16.66 -6.91
C THR A 14 4.14 15.68 -8.01
N LYS A 15 5.16 14.84 -7.77
CA LYS A 15 5.61 13.80 -8.70
C LYS A 15 4.50 12.81 -9.09
N VAL A 16 3.50 12.58 -8.23
CA VAL A 16 2.38 11.66 -8.51
C VAL A 16 1.63 12.07 -9.78
N TYR A 17 1.56 13.36 -10.11
CA TYR A 17 0.87 13.83 -11.32
C TYR A 17 1.66 13.53 -12.61
N ASN A 18 2.92 13.10 -12.53
CA ASN A 18 3.66 12.62 -13.70
C ASN A 18 3.01 11.38 -14.34
N THR A 19 2.17 10.65 -13.60
CA THR A 19 1.49 9.46 -14.13
C THR A 19 0.43 9.76 -15.18
N GLU A 20 0.05 11.03 -15.38
CA GLU A 20 -0.82 11.41 -16.49
C GLU A 20 -0.20 11.03 -17.84
N SER A 21 1.14 11.02 -17.93
CA SER A 21 1.88 10.58 -19.13
C SER A 21 1.62 9.13 -19.53
N VAL A 22 1.18 8.29 -18.59
CA VAL A 22 0.85 6.88 -18.80
C VAL A 22 -0.66 6.60 -18.66
N GLY A 23 -1.47 7.66 -18.57
CA GLY A 23 -2.93 7.58 -18.55
C GLY A 23 -3.58 7.44 -17.17
N ILE A 24 -2.82 7.45 -16.07
CA ILE A 24 -3.41 7.52 -14.72
C ILE A 24 -3.66 9.00 -14.42
N SER A 25 -4.93 9.42 -14.46
CA SER A 25 -5.31 10.82 -14.50
C SER A 25 -5.25 11.52 -13.14
N LYS A 26 -5.15 12.86 -13.18
CA LYS A 26 -5.36 13.70 -11.99
C LYS A 26 -6.69 13.43 -11.29
N ALA A 27 -7.75 13.15 -12.05
CA ALA A 27 -9.07 12.88 -11.49
C ALA A 27 -9.07 11.62 -10.62
N THR A 28 -8.41 10.55 -11.08
CA THR A 28 -8.16 9.34 -10.29
C THR A 28 -7.40 9.67 -9.00
N HIS A 29 -6.31 10.43 -9.09
CA HIS A 29 -5.50 10.79 -7.92
C HIS A 29 -6.23 11.66 -6.90
N ASP A 30 -6.99 12.66 -7.35
CA ASP A 30 -7.76 13.54 -6.47
C ASP A 30 -8.85 12.76 -5.72
N ALA A 31 -9.53 11.82 -6.40
CA ALA A 31 -10.48 10.93 -5.76
C ALA A 31 -9.80 9.99 -4.74
N HIS A 32 -8.64 9.46 -5.12
CA HIS A 32 -7.87 8.51 -4.31
C HIS A 32 -7.27 9.17 -3.05
N LEU A 33 -6.87 10.44 -3.12
CA LEU A 33 -6.48 11.25 -1.94
C LEU A 33 -7.63 11.36 -0.93
N GLY A 34 -8.88 11.44 -1.39
CA GLY A 34 -10.06 11.43 -0.53
C GLY A 34 -10.18 10.14 0.31
N LEU A 35 -9.90 8.99 -0.31
CA LEU A 35 -9.89 7.69 0.38
C LEU A 35 -8.75 7.62 1.41
N TRP A 36 -7.55 8.06 1.04
CA TRP A 36 -6.38 8.11 1.94
C TRP A 36 -6.64 9.01 3.17
N LYS A 37 -7.25 10.19 2.97
CA LYS A 37 -7.73 11.06 4.07
C LYS A 37 -8.73 10.33 4.98
N GLY A 38 -9.65 9.57 4.40
CA GLY A 38 -10.60 8.74 5.13
C GLY A 38 -9.92 7.76 6.09
N TYR A 39 -8.92 7.00 5.59
CA TYR A 39 -8.15 6.06 6.40
C TYR A 39 -7.39 6.74 7.55
N ALA A 40 -6.75 7.89 7.29
CA ALA A 40 -6.05 8.66 8.31
C ALA A 40 -7.01 9.15 9.42
N ASN A 41 -8.15 9.72 9.03
CA ASN A 41 -9.17 10.20 9.96
C ASN A 41 -9.74 9.07 10.82
N LYS A 42 -10.11 7.93 10.22
CA LYS A 42 -10.63 6.78 10.96
C LYS A 42 -9.59 6.12 11.86
N THR A 43 -8.32 6.09 11.46
CA THR A 43 -7.23 5.70 12.35
C THR A 43 -7.19 6.58 13.61
N ASN A 44 -7.27 7.91 13.44
CA ASN A 44 -7.23 8.85 14.56
C ASN A 44 -8.47 8.76 15.46
N GLU A 45 -9.67 8.64 14.90
CA GLU A 45 -10.91 8.42 15.65
C GLU A 45 -10.83 7.12 16.48
N ILE A 46 -10.39 6.01 15.88
CA ILE A 46 -10.28 4.73 16.56
C ILE A 46 -9.23 4.76 17.67
N ARG A 47 -8.09 5.44 17.47
CA ARG A 47 -7.07 5.59 18.51
C ARG A 47 -7.57 6.37 19.72
N LYS A 48 -8.38 7.42 19.50
CA LYS A 48 -9.05 8.16 20.59
C LYS A 48 -10.06 7.27 21.31
N ALA A 49 -10.93 6.58 20.57
CA ALA A 49 -11.89 5.66 21.17
C ALA A 49 -11.23 4.52 21.97
N LEU A 50 -10.12 3.96 21.48
CA LEU A 50 -9.32 2.96 22.21
C LEU A 50 -8.63 3.52 23.44
N HIS A 51 -8.37 4.83 23.50
CA HIS A 51 -7.82 5.49 24.66
C HIS A 51 -8.86 5.68 25.78
N GLU A 52 -10.11 5.93 25.38
CA GLU A 52 -11.22 6.26 26.29
C GLU A 52 -12.04 5.03 26.74
N ILE A 53 -11.96 3.92 26.02
CA ILE A 53 -12.78 2.73 26.28
C ILE A 53 -12.48 2.08 27.64
N ASP A 54 -13.51 1.54 28.28
CA ASP A 54 -13.38 0.64 29.43
C ASP A 54 -12.65 -0.65 29.05
N THR A 55 -11.56 -0.98 29.76
CA THR A 55 -10.67 -2.11 29.47
C THR A 55 -10.93 -3.32 30.38
N ASP A 56 -12.18 -3.54 30.78
CA ASP A 56 -12.63 -4.71 31.54
C ASP A 56 -12.65 -6.00 30.68
N PRO A 57 -11.80 -7.01 30.96
CA PRO A 57 -11.80 -8.27 30.25
C PRO A 57 -13.12 -9.04 30.33
N ALA A 58 -13.92 -8.84 31.39
CA ALA A 58 -15.23 -9.49 31.53
C ALA A 58 -16.26 -9.02 30.49
N LYS A 59 -16.05 -7.84 29.89
CA LYS A 59 -16.88 -7.27 28.81
C LYS A 59 -16.33 -7.56 27.41
N ALA A 60 -15.15 -8.17 27.30
CA ALA A 60 -14.56 -8.55 26.04
C ALA A 60 -15.13 -9.88 25.53
N ASN A 61 -15.34 -9.98 24.22
CA ASN A 61 -15.85 -11.20 23.59
C ASN A 61 -15.44 -11.29 22.11
N GLN A 62 -15.16 -12.52 21.66
CA GLN A 62 -14.65 -12.83 20.33
C GLN A 62 -15.71 -12.76 19.22
N ILE A 63 -17.00 -12.80 19.54
CA ILE A 63 -18.10 -12.62 18.57
C ILE A 63 -18.36 -11.13 18.44
N TYR A 64 -18.64 -10.46 19.57
CA TYR A 64 -18.91 -9.03 19.60
C TYR A 64 -18.48 -8.40 20.91
N SER A 65 -17.69 -7.32 20.81
CA SER A 65 -17.44 -6.36 21.88
C SER A 65 -16.96 -5.06 21.26
N ALA A 66 -17.11 -3.93 21.96
CA ALA A 66 -16.56 -2.65 21.49
C ALA A 66 -15.03 -2.74 21.30
N MET A 67 -14.32 -3.44 22.20
CA MET A 67 -12.90 -3.71 22.05
C MET A 67 -12.58 -4.46 20.75
N ARG A 68 -13.30 -5.57 20.45
CA ARG A 68 -13.11 -6.32 19.20
C ARG A 68 -13.38 -5.44 17.97
N ALA A 69 -14.50 -4.72 17.96
CA ALA A 69 -14.87 -3.87 16.84
C ALA A 69 -13.79 -2.82 16.55
N LEU A 70 -13.31 -2.12 17.59
CA LEU A 70 -12.25 -1.12 17.45
C LEU A 70 -10.92 -1.74 16.99
N LYS A 71 -10.51 -2.90 17.53
CA LYS A 71 -9.23 -3.53 17.17
C LYS A 71 -9.22 -4.08 15.75
N VAL A 72 -10.32 -4.69 15.28
CA VAL A 72 -10.44 -5.16 13.90
C VAL A 72 -10.49 -3.96 12.94
N ASN A 73 -11.34 -2.96 13.22
CA ASN A 73 -11.43 -1.78 12.36
C ASN A 73 -10.15 -0.95 12.35
N TYR A 74 -9.36 -0.98 13.43
CA TYR A 74 -8.05 -0.34 13.48
C TYR A 74 -7.08 -0.95 12.46
N ALA A 75 -7.05 -2.28 12.34
CA ALA A 75 -6.19 -2.96 11.36
C ALA A 75 -6.54 -2.49 9.95
N PHE A 76 -7.83 -2.48 9.59
CA PHE A 76 -8.29 -2.00 8.29
C PHE A 76 -7.98 -0.51 8.05
N ALA A 77 -8.29 0.37 9.02
CA ALA A 77 -8.08 1.80 8.87
C ALA A 77 -6.58 2.17 8.79
N TYR A 78 -5.76 1.59 9.65
CA TYR A 78 -4.33 1.87 9.69
C TYR A 78 -3.58 1.19 8.54
N GLY A 79 -3.97 -0.03 8.17
CA GLY A 79 -3.47 -0.72 6.98
C GLY A 79 -3.73 0.11 5.73
N GLY A 80 -4.95 0.61 5.54
CA GLY A 80 -5.28 1.49 4.42
C GLY A 80 -4.43 2.76 4.40
N TYR A 81 -4.22 3.37 5.57
CA TYR A 81 -3.32 4.52 5.68
C TYR A 81 -1.88 4.19 5.25
N ILE A 82 -1.31 3.09 5.73
CA ILE A 82 0.06 2.68 5.40
C ILE A 82 0.21 2.29 3.94
N ASN A 83 -0.74 1.52 3.39
CA ASN A 83 -0.70 1.08 1.99
C ASN A 83 -0.68 2.28 1.03
N HIS A 84 -1.54 3.27 1.28
CA HIS A 84 -1.58 4.49 0.46
C HIS A 84 -0.35 5.39 0.68
N ASN A 85 0.21 5.45 1.89
CA ASN A 85 1.50 6.13 2.09
C ASN A 85 2.56 5.53 1.16
N VAL A 86 2.67 4.19 1.12
CA VAL A 86 3.65 3.52 0.24
C VAL A 86 3.32 3.81 -1.22
N TYR A 87 2.07 3.59 -1.65
CA TYR A 87 1.64 3.80 -3.03
C TYR A 87 2.01 5.19 -3.56
N PHE A 88 1.61 6.26 -2.86
CA PHE A 88 1.88 7.63 -3.32
C PHE A 88 3.35 8.05 -3.16
N ASP A 89 4.07 7.47 -2.19
CA ASP A 89 5.50 7.72 -2.04
C ASP A 89 6.31 7.10 -3.18
N THR A 90 5.86 6.01 -3.79
CA THR A 90 6.65 5.19 -4.73
C THR A 90 6.21 5.27 -6.19
N ILE A 91 5.29 6.19 -6.54
CA ILE A 91 4.89 6.44 -7.94
C ILE A 91 5.23 7.87 -8.39
N GLY A 92 5.19 8.10 -9.69
CA GLY A 92 5.55 9.37 -10.32
C GLY A 92 7.01 9.48 -10.72
N GLY A 93 7.75 8.37 -10.67
CA GLY A 93 9.11 8.24 -11.19
C GLY A 93 9.14 7.92 -12.68
N ASN A 94 10.27 7.39 -13.13
CA ASN A 94 10.53 7.11 -14.55
C ASN A 94 10.26 5.66 -14.96
N GLY A 95 9.85 4.80 -14.01
CA GLY A 95 9.64 3.37 -14.24
C GLY A 95 10.89 2.65 -14.78
N GLY A 96 10.67 1.68 -15.67
CA GLY A 96 11.73 0.87 -16.26
C GLY A 96 12.30 -0.17 -15.28
N PRO A 97 13.43 -0.81 -15.63
CA PRO A 97 14.10 -1.75 -14.74
C PRO A 97 14.47 -1.11 -13.41
N ALA A 98 14.34 -1.89 -12.33
CA ALA A 98 14.79 -1.48 -11.01
C ALA A 98 16.27 -1.07 -11.02
N ASN A 99 16.62 -0.12 -10.14
CA ASN A 99 17.99 0.35 -9.92
C ASN A 99 18.40 0.16 -8.45
N GLY A 100 19.67 0.44 -8.12
CA GLY A 100 20.16 0.40 -6.74
C GLY A 100 20.09 -0.97 -6.07
N ASP A 101 20.00 -0.98 -4.74
CA ASP A 101 20.03 -2.19 -3.92
C ASP A 101 18.80 -3.09 -4.16
N VAL A 102 17.62 -2.49 -4.40
CA VAL A 102 16.41 -3.26 -4.70
C VAL A 102 16.54 -4.06 -6.01
N ALA A 103 17.29 -3.56 -7.00
CA ALA A 103 17.55 -4.30 -8.24
C ALA A 103 18.39 -5.55 -8.00
N THR A 104 19.40 -5.46 -7.13
CA THR A 104 20.20 -6.62 -6.70
C THR A 104 19.32 -7.63 -5.98
N LEU A 105 18.51 -7.19 -5.01
CA LEU A 105 17.60 -8.08 -4.27
C LEU A 105 16.58 -8.77 -5.19
N ILE A 106 16.00 -8.04 -6.15
CA ILE A 106 15.09 -8.60 -7.15
C ILE A 106 15.81 -9.66 -7.99
N LYS A 107 17.02 -9.38 -8.47
CA LYS A 107 17.81 -10.33 -9.26
C LYS A 107 18.15 -11.58 -8.45
N GLU A 108 18.50 -11.45 -7.18
CA GLU A 108 18.77 -12.59 -6.29
C GLU A 108 17.53 -13.43 -6.04
N ALA A 109 16.37 -12.80 -5.84
CA ALA A 109 15.12 -13.49 -5.55
C ALA A 109 14.44 -14.11 -6.76
N TYR A 110 14.55 -13.50 -7.95
CA TYR A 110 13.77 -13.88 -9.14
C TYR A 110 14.65 -14.28 -10.35
N GLY A 111 15.97 -14.13 -10.24
CA GLY A 111 16.94 -14.39 -11.30
C GLY A 111 17.09 -13.24 -12.30
N SER A 112 16.01 -12.51 -12.61
CA SER A 112 16.04 -11.30 -13.45
C SER A 112 14.87 -10.36 -13.13
N PHE A 113 14.99 -9.11 -13.60
CA PHE A 113 13.92 -8.12 -13.46
C PHE A 113 12.68 -8.53 -14.27
N GLU A 114 12.86 -9.12 -15.45
CA GLU A 114 11.76 -9.54 -16.33
C GLU A 114 10.93 -10.67 -15.71
N HIS A 115 11.58 -11.61 -15.00
CA HIS A 115 10.86 -12.63 -14.23
C HIS A 115 10.08 -12.03 -13.07
N TRP A 116 10.66 -11.07 -12.36
CA TRP A 116 9.95 -10.34 -11.31
C TRP A 116 8.80 -9.51 -11.86
N GLU A 117 8.97 -8.82 -12.99
CA GLU A 117 7.91 -8.05 -13.63
C GLU A 117 6.74 -8.96 -14.05
N ALA A 118 7.03 -10.13 -14.60
CA ALA A 118 6.00 -11.11 -14.92
C ALA A 118 5.25 -11.59 -13.66
N ASP A 119 5.98 -11.93 -12.59
CA ASP A 119 5.41 -12.31 -11.29
C ASP A 119 4.54 -11.18 -10.68
N TRP A 120 5.04 -9.94 -10.70
CA TRP A 120 4.36 -8.75 -10.21
C TRP A 120 3.04 -8.51 -10.94
N LYS A 121 3.06 -8.56 -12.28
CA LYS A 121 1.87 -8.37 -13.12
C LYS A 121 0.86 -9.48 -12.92
N SER A 122 1.31 -10.75 -12.89
CA SER A 122 0.44 -11.89 -12.60
C SER A 122 -0.20 -11.77 -11.22
N THR A 123 0.56 -11.34 -10.22
CA THR A 123 0.06 -11.10 -8.87
C THR A 123 -0.98 -9.97 -8.84
N GLY A 124 -0.77 -8.88 -9.59
CA GLY A 124 -1.75 -7.79 -9.73
C GLY A 124 -3.05 -8.20 -10.42
N MET A 125 -2.98 -9.15 -11.34
CA MET A 125 -4.20 -9.74 -11.93
C MET A 125 -4.93 -10.66 -10.95
N ALA A 126 -4.21 -11.34 -10.04
CA ALA A 126 -4.78 -12.26 -9.06
C ALA A 126 -5.35 -11.55 -7.82
N GLY A 127 -4.77 -10.42 -7.40
CA GLY A 127 -5.15 -9.69 -6.20
C GLY A 127 -6.46 -8.90 -6.34
N ARG A 128 -7.14 -8.68 -5.21
CA ARG A 128 -8.38 -7.88 -5.15
C ARG A 128 -8.19 -6.47 -4.62
N GLY A 129 -7.14 -6.25 -3.82
CA GLY A 129 -6.88 -4.97 -3.19
C GLY A 129 -5.49 -4.43 -3.48
N TRP A 130 -4.45 -5.22 -3.21
CA TRP A 130 -3.07 -4.76 -3.23
C TRP A 130 -2.11 -5.84 -3.71
N VAL A 131 -1.02 -5.38 -4.30
CA VAL A 131 0.22 -6.13 -4.50
C VAL A 131 1.34 -5.39 -3.79
N PHE A 132 2.18 -6.13 -3.07
CA PHE A 132 3.29 -5.57 -2.30
C PHE A 132 4.60 -6.22 -2.69
N LEU A 133 5.68 -5.43 -2.73
CA LEU A 133 7.06 -5.92 -2.67
C LEU A 133 7.55 -5.70 -1.25
N GLY A 134 7.75 -6.76 -0.49
CA GLY A 134 8.27 -6.71 0.87
C GLY A 134 9.74 -7.13 0.92
N TYR A 135 10.52 -6.47 1.78
CA TYR A 135 11.83 -6.97 2.22
C TYR A 135 11.65 -7.75 3.52
N ASP A 136 11.95 -9.04 3.48
CA ASP A 136 11.97 -9.94 4.63
C ASP A 136 13.28 -9.72 5.42
N HIS A 137 13.18 -9.33 6.69
CA HIS A 137 14.36 -9.11 7.54
C HIS A 137 14.99 -10.41 8.05
N ASP A 138 14.24 -11.52 8.07
CA ASP A 138 14.74 -12.83 8.48
C ASP A 138 15.46 -13.54 7.33
N GLU A 139 14.91 -13.49 6.12
CA GLU A 139 15.54 -14.07 4.92
C GLU A 139 16.51 -13.12 4.20
N GLN A 140 16.50 -11.83 4.55
CA GLN A 140 17.22 -10.76 3.86
C GLN A 140 16.92 -10.73 2.36
N ARG A 141 15.68 -11.05 1.98
CA ARG A 141 15.25 -11.26 0.59
C ARG A 141 13.95 -10.50 0.30
N VAL A 142 13.76 -10.08 -0.95
CA VAL A 142 12.48 -9.52 -1.38
C VAL A 142 11.53 -10.58 -1.91
N HIS A 143 10.23 -10.39 -1.67
CA HIS A 143 9.19 -11.20 -2.30
C HIS A 143 7.91 -10.39 -2.56
N THR A 144 7.16 -10.81 -3.58
CA THR A 144 5.86 -10.27 -3.96
C THR A 144 4.74 -11.00 -3.22
N TYR A 145 3.77 -10.27 -2.67
CA TYR A 145 2.57 -10.86 -2.05
C TYR A 145 1.32 -10.00 -2.23
N ILE A 146 0.14 -10.58 -1.94
CA ILE A 146 -1.18 -9.97 -2.14
C ILE A 146 -1.76 -9.47 -0.82
N GLY A 147 -2.53 -8.39 -0.84
CA GLY A 147 -3.53 -8.06 0.17
C GLY A 147 -4.91 -7.87 -0.47
N ASP A 148 -5.86 -8.76 -0.24
CA ASP A 148 -7.22 -8.64 -0.83
C ASP A 148 -8.07 -7.54 -0.18
N ALA A 149 -7.63 -7.04 0.97
CA ALA A 149 -8.19 -5.90 1.67
C ALA A 149 -7.07 -5.06 2.31
N GLN A 150 -7.44 -3.99 3.01
CA GLN A 150 -6.47 -3.11 3.65
C GLN A 150 -5.63 -3.78 4.75
N ASP A 151 -6.10 -4.91 5.29
CA ASP A 151 -5.55 -5.62 6.45
C ASP A 151 -5.46 -7.15 6.28
N THR A 152 -5.55 -7.66 5.05
CA THR A 152 -5.46 -9.11 4.79
C THR A 152 -4.08 -9.54 4.32
N PHE A 153 -3.73 -10.77 4.70
CA PHE A 153 -2.46 -11.44 4.37
C PHE A 153 -1.19 -10.62 4.69
N PRO A 154 -1.10 -9.92 5.85
CA PRO A 154 0.13 -9.22 6.20
C PRO A 154 1.27 -10.22 6.40
N THR A 155 2.45 -9.87 5.90
CA THR A 155 3.70 -10.57 6.17
C THR A 155 4.39 -9.90 7.37
N TRP A 156 4.88 -10.71 8.31
CA TRP A 156 5.47 -10.20 9.56
C TRP A 156 6.96 -9.98 9.42
N ASN A 157 7.51 -8.99 10.14
CA ASN A 157 8.93 -8.66 10.07
C ASN A 157 9.39 -8.28 8.66
N HIS A 158 8.53 -7.55 7.94
CA HIS A 158 8.79 -7.07 6.58
C HIS A 158 8.79 -5.54 6.51
N THR A 159 9.67 -5.00 5.68
CA THR A 159 9.55 -3.61 5.21
C THR A 159 8.82 -3.58 3.88
N LEU A 160 7.68 -2.88 3.83
CA LEU A 160 6.97 -2.61 2.58
C LEU A 160 7.79 -1.64 1.71
N LEU A 161 8.29 -2.12 0.57
CA LEU A 161 9.12 -1.35 -0.37
C LEU A 161 8.29 -0.71 -1.49
N LEU A 162 7.31 -1.44 -2.03
CA LEU A 162 6.45 -1.00 -3.12
C LEU A 162 5.03 -1.51 -2.87
N ALA A 163 4.02 -0.72 -3.22
CA ALA A 163 2.61 -1.09 -3.12
C ALA A 163 1.85 -0.64 -4.37
N MET A 164 1.18 -1.56 -5.05
CA MET A 164 0.28 -1.28 -6.16
C MET A 164 -1.16 -1.56 -5.74
N ASP A 165 -1.99 -0.53 -5.77
CA ASP A 165 -3.43 -0.65 -5.50
C ASP A 165 -4.14 -1.25 -6.72
N VAL A 166 -4.79 -2.39 -6.55
CA VAL A 166 -5.60 -3.06 -7.60
C VAL A 166 -7.09 -3.09 -7.26
N TYR A 167 -7.54 -2.31 -6.26
CA TYR A 167 -8.94 -1.95 -6.14
C TYR A 167 -9.38 -1.17 -7.38
N GLU A 168 -10.64 -1.35 -7.79
CA GLU A 168 -11.18 -0.67 -8.97
C GLU A 168 -11.11 0.85 -8.84
N HIS A 169 -11.24 1.42 -7.63
CA HIS A 169 -11.11 2.88 -7.45
C HIS A 169 -9.75 3.45 -7.89
N ALA A 170 -8.70 2.61 -7.95
CA ALA A 170 -7.35 3.05 -8.32
C ALA A 170 -7.18 3.27 -9.82
N TYR A 171 -8.10 2.75 -10.66
CA TYR A 171 -7.92 2.75 -12.11
C TYR A 171 -9.20 2.86 -12.95
N PHE A 172 -10.39 2.66 -12.37
CA PHE A 172 -11.60 2.48 -13.17
C PHE A 172 -12.00 3.71 -13.98
N LEU A 173 -11.69 4.93 -13.49
CA LEU A 173 -11.95 6.17 -14.23
C LEU A 173 -11.16 6.22 -15.56
N ASP A 174 -9.95 5.67 -15.58
CA ASP A 174 -9.02 5.79 -16.71
C ASP A 174 -9.00 4.52 -17.60
N PHE A 175 -9.11 3.34 -16.97
CA PHE A 175 -8.93 2.05 -17.63
C PHE A 175 -10.19 1.17 -17.65
N GLN A 176 -11.25 1.56 -16.93
CA GLN A 176 -12.47 0.75 -16.75
C GLN A 176 -12.12 -0.70 -16.35
N THR A 177 -12.50 -1.70 -17.15
CA THR A 177 -12.23 -3.12 -16.87
C THR A 177 -10.83 -3.58 -17.33
N ALA A 178 -10.04 -2.71 -17.98
CA ALA A 178 -8.73 -3.06 -18.52
C ALA A 178 -7.61 -3.01 -17.45
N ARG A 179 -7.77 -3.77 -16.35
CA ARG A 179 -6.82 -3.80 -15.23
C ARG A 179 -5.37 -4.03 -15.66
N LEU A 180 -5.13 -4.95 -16.61
CA LEU A 180 -3.76 -5.22 -17.07
C LEU A 180 -3.09 -3.97 -17.67
N LYS A 181 -3.86 -3.13 -18.38
CA LYS A 181 -3.34 -1.85 -18.91
C LYS A 181 -2.98 -0.86 -17.80
N TYR A 182 -3.76 -0.84 -16.72
CA TYR A 182 -3.42 -0.06 -15.53
C TYR A 182 -2.12 -0.56 -14.89
N ILE A 183 -1.95 -1.88 -14.74
CA ILE A 183 -0.73 -2.46 -14.19
C ILE A 183 0.48 -2.12 -15.10
N ASP A 184 0.33 -2.23 -16.42
CA ASP A 184 1.38 -1.83 -17.36
C ASP A 184 1.71 -0.33 -17.28
N ALA A 185 0.72 0.53 -17.06
CA ALA A 185 0.92 1.96 -16.83
C ALA A 185 1.64 2.22 -15.50
N TYR A 186 1.23 1.55 -14.42
CA TYR A 186 1.86 1.64 -13.10
C TYR A 186 3.36 1.32 -13.17
N MET A 187 3.75 0.25 -13.88
CA MET A 187 5.15 -0.14 -14.05
C MET A 187 6.02 0.96 -14.68
N GLN A 188 5.44 1.78 -15.55
CA GLN A 188 6.15 2.86 -16.25
C GLN A 188 6.41 4.10 -15.38
N VAL A 189 5.87 4.14 -14.16
CA VAL A 189 5.95 5.30 -13.27
C VAL A 189 6.41 4.96 -11.86
N ILE A 190 6.93 3.75 -11.64
CA ILE A 190 7.57 3.40 -10.39
C ILE A 190 8.75 4.36 -10.13
N ASP A 191 8.80 4.89 -8.92
CA ASP A 191 9.94 5.68 -8.43
C ASP A 191 10.90 4.75 -7.67
N TRP A 192 11.85 4.17 -8.41
CA TRP A 192 12.83 3.24 -7.85
C TRP A 192 13.75 3.88 -6.80
N ASP A 193 13.98 5.19 -6.85
CA ASP A 193 14.78 5.88 -5.84
C ASP A 193 13.99 5.94 -4.52
N ALA A 194 12.69 6.22 -4.59
CA ALA A 194 11.81 6.17 -3.42
C ALA A 194 11.65 4.74 -2.88
N VAL A 195 11.61 3.72 -3.75
CA VAL A 195 11.60 2.31 -3.32
C VAL A 195 12.89 1.97 -2.57
N ASN A 196 14.06 2.31 -3.12
CA ASN A 196 15.36 2.10 -2.47
C ASN A 196 15.46 2.82 -1.12
N ALA A 197 14.95 4.05 -1.02
CA ALA A 197 14.96 4.83 0.23
C ALA A 197 14.15 4.19 1.38
N ARG A 198 13.34 3.15 1.09
CA ARG A 198 12.59 2.41 2.12
C ARG A 198 13.39 1.26 2.71
N LEU A 199 14.43 0.77 2.05
CA LEU A 199 15.31 -0.29 2.57
C LEU A 199 16.07 0.14 3.83
N SER A 200 16.30 1.45 4.02
CA SER A 200 17.07 2.01 5.12
C SER A 200 16.24 2.48 6.32
N ARG A 201 14.94 2.17 6.35
CA ARG A 201 14.01 2.60 7.40
C ARG A 201 13.89 1.61 8.56
#